data_AF-A0A936VH56-F1
#
_entry.id   AF-A0A936VH56-F1
#
_cell.length_a   1.000
_cell.length_b   1.000
_cell.length_c   1.000
_cell.angle_alpha   90.00
_cell.angle_beta   90.00
_cell.angle_gamma   90.00
#
_symmetry.space_group_name_H-M   'P 1'
#
loop_
_entity.id
_entity.type
_entity.pdbx_description
1 polymer ?
#
loop_
_entity_poly.entity_id
_entity_poly.type
_entity_poly.pdbx_seq_one_letter_code
_entity_poly.pdbx_strand_id
1 'polypeptide(L)'
;MTTIIKATLRPPIEGKSVTSPTANVSHRVRYFYTRISKSSGQQRCRLPGKSTFWKDFSEAEEEITTKIGEGRGIMPVFIVFDRDEAYTIRVNAPKGTMLGKVEFKSQLANCGEAPPPPTSEAKNLDEGELSATGFEATGKIEAKNRTSLSGQQTLADGNTKIEWKLRLVGPMEKK
;
A
#
# COMPACT_ATOMS: atom_id res chain seq x y z
N MET A 1 0.05 3.82 -5.54
CA MET A 1 0.55 2.78 -4.62
C MET A 1 0.38 3.29 -3.21
N THR A 2 -0.11 2.46 -2.30
CA THR A 2 -0.35 2.84 -0.89
C THR A 2 0.39 1.85 0.00
N THR A 3 1.26 2.35 0.87
CA THR A 3 1.99 1.55 1.86
C THR A 3 1.56 1.98 3.26
N ILE A 4 1.27 1.02 4.13
CA ILE A 4 0.88 1.24 5.52
C ILE A 4 1.77 0.38 6.40
N ILE A 5 2.54 1.03 7.28
CA ILE A 5 3.30 0.36 8.33
C ILE A 5 2.66 0.76 9.66
N LYS A 6 2.21 -0.23 10.43
CA LYS A 6 1.69 -0.02 11.78
C LYS A 6 2.55 -0.78 12.76
N ALA A 7 3.08 -0.08 13.76
CA ALA A 7 3.86 -0.65 14.84
C ALA A 7 3.13 -0.43 16.16
N THR A 8 2.98 -1.50 16.95
CA THR A 8 2.40 -1.44 18.29
C THR A 8 3.41 -2.01 19.27
N LEU A 9 3.96 -1.13 20.12
CA LEU A 9 4.93 -1.54 21.14
C LEU A 9 4.32 -2.61 22.04
N ARG A 10 5.12 -3.64 22.33
CA ARG A 10 4.77 -4.64 23.32
C ARG A 10 5.14 -4.14 24.71
N PRO A 11 4.45 -4.63 25.76
CA PRO A 11 4.89 -4.37 27.13
C PRO A 11 6.35 -4.79 27.33
N PRO A 12 7.12 -4.06 28.16
CA PRO A 12 8.45 -4.49 28.53
C PRO A 12 8.37 -5.86 29.20
N ILE A 13 9.28 -6.76 28.83
CA ILE A 13 9.44 -8.06 29.48
C ILE A 13 10.37 -7.83 30.68
N GLU A 14 9.98 -8.31 31.87
CA GLU A 14 10.81 -8.22 33.07
C GLU A 14 12.23 -8.76 32.81
N GLY A 15 13.24 -7.99 33.23
CA GLY A 15 14.65 -8.34 33.03
C GLY A 15 15.25 -8.04 31.65
N LYS A 16 14.48 -7.48 30.69
CA LYS A 16 15.02 -7.01 29.39
C LYS A 16 15.20 -5.49 29.36
N SER A 17 16.20 -5.03 28.60
CA SER A 17 16.49 -3.62 28.45
C SER A 17 15.30 -2.83 27.89
N VAL A 18 14.96 -1.73 28.55
CA VAL A 18 13.90 -0.78 28.16
C VAL A 18 14.29 0.06 26.93
N THR A 19 15.58 0.05 26.55
CA THR A 19 16.13 0.88 25.46
C THR A 19 15.92 0.29 24.06
N SER A 20 15.41 -0.93 23.93
CA SER A 20 15.10 -1.54 22.63
C SER A 20 13.81 -2.34 22.70
N PRO A 21 12.65 -1.66 22.84
CA PRO A 21 11.38 -2.34 22.93
C PRO A 21 11.05 -3.05 21.62
N THR A 22 10.35 -4.17 21.72
CA THR A 22 9.83 -4.87 20.53
C THR A 22 8.43 -4.37 20.21
N ALA A 23 8.11 -4.24 18.92
CA ALA A 23 6.76 -3.94 18.45
C ALA A 23 6.19 -5.08 17.61
N ASN A 24 4.88 -5.28 17.71
CA ASN A 24 4.13 -5.98 16.67
C ASN A 24 4.01 -5.04 15.47
N VAL A 25 4.65 -5.38 14.36
CA VAL A 25 4.67 -4.58 13.14
C VAL A 25 3.88 -5.28 12.05
N SER A 26 2.93 -4.56 11.45
CA SER A 26 2.24 -4.96 10.22
C SER A 26 2.62 -4.03 9.09
N HIS A 27 3.07 -4.60 7.98
CA HIS A 27 3.41 -3.93 6.74
C HIS A 27 2.40 -4.34 5.68
N ARG A 28 1.68 -3.37 5.10
CA ARG A 28 0.68 -3.62 4.06
C ARG A 28 0.95 -2.72 2.87
N VAL A 29 0.88 -3.29 1.67
CA VAL A 29 1.03 -2.55 0.43
C VAL A 29 -0.16 -2.84 -0.47
N ARG A 30 -0.68 -1.81 -1.13
CA ARG A 30 -1.68 -1.94 -2.18
C ARG A 30 -1.21 -1.20 -3.43
N TYR A 31 -1.12 -1.94 -4.52
CA TYR A 31 -0.85 -1.42 -5.85
C TYR A 31 -2.09 -1.63 -6.71
N PHE A 32 -2.50 -0.58 -7.40
CA PHE A 32 -3.62 -0.58 -8.33
C PHE A 32 -3.18 0.15 -9.58
N TYR A 33 -3.35 -0.51 -10.73
CA TYR A 33 -3.01 0.01 -12.04
C TYR A 33 -4.11 -0.34 -13.01
N THR A 34 -4.59 0.66 -13.75
CA THR A 34 -5.61 0.47 -14.77
C THR A 34 -5.05 0.98 -16.08
N ARG A 35 -5.11 0.12 -17.10
CA ARG A 35 -4.81 0.48 -18.48
C ARG A 35 -6.11 0.39 -19.27
N ILE A 36 -6.44 1.47 -19.96
CA ILE A 36 -7.60 1.52 -20.85
C ILE A 36 -7.08 1.77 -22.26
N SER A 37 -7.43 0.88 -23.18
CA SER A 37 -7.21 1.04 -24.61
C SER A 37 -8.55 1.21 -25.30
N LYS A 38 -8.67 2.21 -26.16
CA LYS A 38 -9.86 2.43 -26.98
C LYS A 38 -9.44 2.58 -28.42
N SER A 39 -10.12 1.85 -29.29
CA SER A 39 -9.97 1.94 -30.75
C SER A 39 -11.35 2.15 -31.37
N SER A 40 -11.43 2.99 -32.39
CA SER A 40 -12.66 3.23 -33.12
C SER A 40 -12.38 3.60 -34.56
N GLY A 41 -13.37 3.39 -35.43
CA GLY A 41 -13.28 3.76 -36.83
C GLY A 41 -14.45 3.19 -37.63
N GLN A 42 -14.29 3.14 -38.95
CA GLN A 42 -15.28 2.55 -39.85
C GLN A 42 -14.76 1.25 -40.44
N GLN A 43 -15.62 0.25 -40.46
CA GLN A 43 -15.36 -1.03 -41.11
C GLN A 43 -16.40 -1.30 -42.19
N ARG A 44 -15.97 -2.02 -43.22
CA ARG A 44 -16.82 -2.42 -44.32
C ARG A 44 -17.41 -3.80 -44.03
N CYS A 45 -18.72 -3.85 -43.86
CA CYS A 45 -19.47 -5.04 -43.44
C CYS A 45 -20.22 -5.67 -44.62
N ARG A 46 -20.20 -7.01 -44.71
CA ARG A 46 -21.04 -7.78 -45.63
C ARG A 46 -21.65 -8.97 -44.90
N LEU A 47 -22.92 -8.87 -44.56
CA LEU A 47 -23.66 -9.98 -43.95
C LEU A 47 -24.09 -10.98 -45.04
N PRO A 48 -24.19 -12.30 -44.72
CA PRO A 48 -24.68 -13.30 -45.68
C PRO A 48 -26.03 -12.88 -46.27
N GLY A 49 -26.12 -12.83 -47.60
CA GLY A 49 -27.35 -12.42 -48.31
C GLY A 49 -27.66 -10.91 -48.33
N LYS A 50 -26.82 -10.04 -47.75
CA LYS A 50 -27.00 -8.58 -47.77
C LYS A 50 -25.91 -7.88 -48.61
N SER A 51 -26.21 -6.67 -49.10
CA SER A 51 -25.23 -5.80 -49.76
C SER A 51 -24.18 -5.30 -48.76
N THR A 52 -23.05 -4.81 -49.27
CA THR A 52 -21.98 -4.28 -48.43
C THR A 52 -22.33 -2.88 -47.92
N PHE A 53 -22.08 -2.60 -46.65
CA PHE A 53 -22.34 -1.31 -46.02
C PHE A 53 -21.17 -0.90 -45.11
N TRP A 54 -21.08 0.38 -44.78
CA TRP A 54 -20.15 0.89 -43.78
C TRP A 54 -20.82 0.91 -42.42
N LYS A 55 -20.09 0.49 -41.38
CA LYS A 55 -20.55 0.55 -40.00
C LYS A 55 -19.39 1.01 -39.12
N ASP A 56 -19.69 1.82 -38.12
CA ASP A 56 -18.71 2.18 -37.12
C ASP A 56 -18.36 0.95 -36.26
N PHE A 57 -17.09 0.82 -35.91
CA PHE A 57 -16.60 -0.13 -34.93
C PHE A 57 -16.06 0.61 -33.72
N SER A 58 -16.18 -0.02 -32.56
CA SER A 58 -15.52 0.42 -31.35
C SER A 58 -15.01 -0.81 -30.59
N GLU A 59 -13.81 -0.67 -30.06
CA GLU A 59 -13.16 -1.67 -29.23
C GLU A 59 -12.64 -0.96 -27.99
N ALA A 60 -13.03 -1.47 -26.83
CA ALA A 60 -12.54 -0.99 -25.56
C ALA A 60 -11.98 -2.17 -24.78
N GLU A 61 -10.72 -2.06 -24.39
CA GLU A 61 -10.06 -3.01 -23.51
C GLU A 61 -9.67 -2.30 -22.21
N GLU A 62 -10.05 -2.89 -21.08
CA GLU A 62 -9.68 -2.45 -19.75
C GLU A 62 -8.89 -3.58 -19.06
N GLU A 63 -7.65 -3.27 -18.68
CA GLU A 63 -6.80 -4.16 -17.88
C GLU A 63 -6.63 -3.54 -16.49
N ILE A 64 -7.09 -4.26 -15.47
CA ILE A 64 -6.99 -3.84 -14.06
C ILE A 64 -6.01 -4.78 -13.36
N THR A 65 -4.83 -4.29 -13.02
CA THR A 65 -3.86 -5.01 -12.19
C THR A 65 -3.97 -4.56 -10.74
N THR A 66 -4.24 -5.51 -9.85
CA THR A 66 -4.25 -5.29 -8.40
C THR A 66 -3.18 -6.16 -7.74
N LYS A 67 -2.30 -5.57 -6.93
CA LYS A 67 -1.38 -6.32 -6.06
C LYS A 67 -1.54 -5.90 -4.61
N ILE A 68 -1.62 -6.87 -3.71
CA ILE A 68 -1.77 -6.66 -2.27
C ILE A 68 -0.65 -7.41 -1.58
N GLY A 69 0.16 -6.69 -0.81
CA GLY A 69 1.22 -7.26 0.01
C GLY A 69 0.91 -7.15 1.50
N GLU A 70 1.25 -8.19 2.26
CA GLU A 70 1.20 -8.17 3.72
C GLU A 70 2.40 -8.89 4.34
N GLY A 71 3.01 -8.23 5.32
CA GLY A 71 4.03 -8.80 6.21
C GLY A 71 3.67 -8.50 7.66
N ARG A 72 3.86 -9.47 8.55
CA ARG A 72 3.67 -9.28 10.00
C ARG A 72 4.83 -9.90 10.75
N GLY A 73 5.27 -9.24 11.81
CA GLY A 73 6.40 -9.72 12.58
C GLY A 73 6.61 -8.93 13.86
N ILE A 74 7.40 -9.51 14.76
CA ILE A 74 7.89 -8.80 15.95
C ILE A 74 9.22 -8.18 15.57
N MET A 75 9.28 -6.84 15.56
CA MET A 75 10.46 -6.10 15.13
C MET A 75 11.01 -5.25 16.27
N PRO A 76 12.34 -5.10 16.38
CA PRO A 76 12.92 -4.15 17.32
C PRO A 76 12.56 -2.71 16.91
N VAL A 77 12.27 -1.87 17.89
CA VAL A 77 12.11 -0.42 17.73
C VAL A 77 13.28 0.24 18.44
N PHE A 78 13.98 1.12 17.72
CA PHE A 78 15.09 1.89 18.28
C PHE A 78 14.61 3.30 18.56
N ILE A 79 14.77 3.73 19.81
CA ILE A 79 14.43 5.09 20.24
C ILE A 79 15.71 5.71 20.77
N VAL A 80 16.18 6.76 20.11
CA VAL A 80 17.39 7.51 20.49
C VAL A 80 16.95 8.89 20.98
N PHE A 81 17.51 9.33 22.10
CA PHE A 81 17.31 10.66 22.65
C PHE A 81 18.59 11.47 22.48
N ASP A 82 18.47 12.66 21.89
CA ASP A 82 19.55 13.62 21.78
C ASP A 82 19.58 14.54 23.00
N ARG A 83 20.71 15.23 23.22
CA ARG A 83 20.89 16.15 24.36
C ARG A 83 19.97 17.36 24.32
N ASP A 84 19.42 17.70 23.15
CA ASP A 84 18.58 18.88 22.92
C ASP A 84 17.07 18.57 23.03
N GLU A 85 16.70 17.58 23.85
CA GLU A 85 15.31 17.11 23.99
C GLU A 85 14.69 16.62 22.66
N ALA A 86 15.51 16.35 21.65
CA ALA A 86 15.08 15.71 20.40
C ALA A 86 15.12 14.18 20.54
N TYR A 87 14.29 13.50 19.76
CA TYR A 87 14.27 12.06 19.70
C TYR A 87 14.09 11.55 18.27
N THR A 88 14.64 10.37 18.03
CA THR A 88 14.52 9.63 16.76
C THR A 88 13.98 8.24 17.04
N ILE A 89 12.91 7.86 16.35
CA ILE A 89 12.27 6.55 16.40
C ILE A 89 12.53 5.85 15.06
N ARG A 90 13.14 4.67 15.11
CA ARG A 90 13.34 3.81 13.94
C ARG A 90 12.56 2.52 14.10
N VAL A 91 11.75 2.20 13.10
CA VAL A 91 10.97 0.96 13.04
C VAL A 91 11.26 0.27 11.72
N ASN A 92 11.68 -0.99 11.81
CA ASN A 92 11.80 -1.86 10.66
C ASN A 92 10.48 -2.60 10.42
N ALA A 93 10.04 -2.63 9.17
CA ALA A 93 8.89 -3.38 8.70
C ALA A 93 9.35 -4.74 8.14
N PRO A 94 8.65 -5.84 8.50
CA PRO A 94 9.04 -7.17 8.07
C PRO A 94 8.83 -7.37 6.57
N LYS A 95 9.53 -8.37 6.02
CA LYS A 95 9.20 -8.98 4.74
C LYS A 95 7.82 -9.64 4.81
N GLY A 96 7.23 -9.88 3.65
CA GLY A 96 5.92 -10.52 3.55
C GLY A 96 5.68 -11.14 2.19
N THR A 97 4.44 -11.52 1.95
CA THR A 97 4.01 -12.06 0.66
C THR A 97 3.20 -11.01 -0.09
N MET A 98 3.20 -11.11 -1.42
CA MET A 98 2.47 -10.25 -2.32
C MET A 98 1.62 -11.10 -3.24
N LEU A 99 0.31 -10.90 -3.20
CA LEU A 99 -0.64 -11.55 -4.08
C LEU A 99 -1.09 -10.58 -5.15
N GLY A 100 -1.14 -11.04 -6.40
CA GLY A 100 -1.56 -10.22 -7.53
C GLY A 100 -2.72 -10.86 -8.28
N LYS A 101 -3.54 -10.03 -8.90
CA LYS A 101 -4.50 -10.43 -9.92
C LYS A 101 -4.54 -9.41 -11.04
N VAL A 102 -4.89 -9.87 -12.23
CA VAL A 102 -5.18 -9.05 -13.39
C VAL A 102 -6.58 -9.39 -13.90
N GLU A 103 -7.39 -8.37 -14.13
CA GLU A 103 -8.73 -8.48 -14.69
C GLU A 103 -8.74 -7.82 -16.07
N PHE A 104 -9.13 -8.56 -17.10
CA PHE A 104 -9.30 -8.07 -18.46
C PHE A 104 -10.79 -7.95 -18.75
N LYS A 105 -11.21 -6.78 -19.22
CA LYS A 105 -12.53 -6.58 -19.79
C LYS A 105 -12.39 -6.11 -21.21
N SER A 106 -13.15 -6.70 -22.11
CA SER A 106 -13.19 -6.28 -23.51
C SER A 106 -14.62 -6.13 -23.98
N GLN A 107 -14.84 -5.05 -24.73
CA GLN A 107 -16.10 -4.77 -25.38
C GLN A 107 -15.81 -4.46 -26.84
N LEU A 108 -16.42 -5.26 -27.73
CA LEU A 108 -16.29 -5.11 -29.17
C LEU A 108 -17.65 -4.78 -29.77
N ALA A 109 -17.73 -3.73 -30.57
CA ALA A 109 -18.84 -3.47 -31.47
C ALA A 109 -18.41 -3.79 -32.89
N ASN A 110 -19.01 -4.81 -33.50
CA ASN A 110 -18.63 -5.29 -34.83
C ASN A 110 -19.78 -5.26 -35.86
N CYS A 111 -19.55 -5.85 -37.03
CA CYS A 111 -20.51 -5.97 -38.12
C CYS A 111 -21.76 -6.81 -37.81
N GLY A 112 -21.86 -7.44 -36.62
CA GLY A 112 -23.05 -8.16 -36.19
C GLY A 112 -24.29 -7.27 -36.05
N GLU A 113 -25.47 -7.87 -36.08
CA GLU A 113 -26.74 -7.14 -35.88
C GLU A 113 -26.86 -6.57 -34.46
N ALA A 114 -26.20 -7.21 -33.49
CA ALA A 114 -26.00 -6.70 -32.14
C ALA A 114 -24.51 -6.79 -31.76
N PRO A 115 -24.01 -5.89 -30.90
CA PRO A 115 -22.67 -6.04 -30.32
C PRO A 115 -22.61 -7.36 -29.53
N PRO A 116 -21.50 -8.12 -29.60
CA PRO A 116 -21.29 -9.22 -28.67
C PRO A 116 -21.33 -8.74 -27.21
N PRO A 117 -21.72 -9.61 -26.27
CA PRO A 117 -21.65 -9.27 -24.85
C PRO A 117 -20.20 -8.97 -24.45
N PRO A 118 -19.97 -8.08 -23.47
CA PRO A 118 -18.64 -7.83 -22.96
C PRO A 118 -18.05 -9.09 -22.35
N THR A 119 -16.78 -9.34 -22.60
CA THR A 119 -16.02 -10.43 -22.01
C THR A 119 -15.25 -9.93 -20.79
N SER A 120 -15.18 -10.76 -19.74
CA SER A 120 -14.44 -10.47 -18.52
C SER A 120 -13.67 -11.72 -18.10
N GLU A 121 -12.35 -11.60 -17.99
CA GLU A 121 -11.47 -12.65 -17.52
C GLU A 121 -10.64 -12.16 -16.34
N ALA A 122 -10.45 -13.00 -15.33
CA ALA A 122 -9.55 -12.72 -14.22
C ALA A 122 -8.47 -13.80 -14.16
N LYS A 123 -7.22 -13.38 -14.01
CA LYS A 123 -6.08 -14.28 -13.84
C LYS A 123 -5.33 -13.89 -12.57
N ASN A 124 -5.01 -14.88 -11.75
CA ASN A 124 -4.10 -14.68 -10.64
C ASN A 124 -2.70 -14.50 -11.20
N LEU A 125 -1.95 -13.55 -10.62
CA LEU A 125 -0.52 -13.44 -10.85
C LEU A 125 0.21 -14.30 -9.82
N ASP A 126 1.43 -14.71 -10.16
CA ASP A 126 2.27 -15.46 -9.24
C ASP A 126 2.51 -14.68 -7.95
N GLU A 127 2.64 -15.43 -6.85
CA GLU A 127 2.96 -14.87 -5.55
C GLU A 127 4.37 -14.24 -5.59
N GLY A 128 4.45 -12.99 -5.16
CA GLY A 128 5.68 -12.22 -5.06
C GLY A 128 6.14 -12.04 -3.62
N GLU A 129 7.37 -11.54 -3.45
CA GLU A 129 7.91 -11.17 -2.15
C GLU A 129 7.68 -9.67 -1.87
N LEU A 130 7.17 -9.36 -0.68
CA LEU A 130 7.18 -8.00 -0.15
C LEU A 130 8.52 -7.77 0.56
N SER A 131 9.32 -6.85 0.03
CA SER A 131 10.61 -6.48 0.63
C SER A 131 10.44 -5.84 2.00
N ALA A 132 11.44 -6.06 2.87
CA ALA A 132 11.52 -5.35 4.15
C ALA A 132 11.72 -3.85 3.88
N THR A 133 11.07 -3.04 4.70
CA THR A 133 11.18 -1.58 4.65
C THR A 133 11.32 -1.05 6.08
N GLY A 134 11.23 0.25 6.27
CA GLY A 134 11.21 0.84 7.60
C GLY A 134 10.89 2.32 7.49
N PHE A 135 10.71 2.94 8.66
CA PHE A 135 10.59 4.38 8.73
C PHE A 135 11.41 4.93 9.89
N GLU A 136 11.85 6.16 9.72
CA GLU A 136 12.45 6.98 10.76
C GLU A 136 11.50 8.16 11.01
N ALA A 137 11.23 8.42 12.28
CA ALA A 137 10.45 9.56 12.74
C ALA A 137 11.28 10.38 13.72
N THR A 138 11.34 11.68 13.53
CA THR A 138 12.03 12.60 14.44
C THR A 138 11.05 13.54 15.12
N GLY A 139 11.35 13.93 16.36
CA GLY A 139 10.51 14.86 17.11
C GLY A 139 11.27 15.54 18.25
N LYS A 140 10.58 16.44 18.95
CA LYS A 140 11.08 17.09 20.17
C LYS A 140 10.13 16.80 21.32
N ILE A 141 10.68 16.60 22.51
CA ILE A 141 9.91 16.44 23.74
C ILE A 141 9.32 17.80 24.10
N GLU A 142 8.00 17.87 24.28
CA GLU A 142 7.38 19.08 24.77
C GLU A 142 7.66 19.26 26.27
N ALA A 143 8.15 20.43 26.67
CA ALA A 143 8.45 20.74 28.06
C ALA A 143 7.26 20.54 29.02
N LYS A 144 6.03 20.71 28.51
CA LYS A 144 4.78 20.51 29.26
C LYS A 144 4.35 19.03 29.38
N ASN A 145 4.84 18.15 28.51
CA ASN A 145 4.45 16.74 28.44
C ASN A 145 5.68 15.82 28.27
N ARG A 146 6.58 15.88 29.25
CA ARG A 146 7.82 15.06 29.30
C ARG A 146 7.61 13.54 29.30
N THR A 147 6.37 13.07 29.42
CA THR A 147 6.03 11.64 29.49
C THR A 147 5.37 11.09 28.23
N SER A 148 5.13 11.91 27.20
CA SER A 148 4.55 11.47 25.93
C SER A 148 5.39 11.91 24.75
N LEU A 149 5.68 10.99 23.83
CA LEU A 149 6.28 11.30 22.54
C LEU A 149 5.19 11.12 21.48
N SER A 150 4.68 12.22 20.94
CA SER A 150 3.73 12.16 19.83
C SER A 150 4.13 13.11 18.72
N GLY A 151 3.79 12.76 17.49
CA GLY A 151 4.07 13.58 16.35
C GLY A 151 3.56 12.98 15.07
N GLN A 152 3.65 13.78 14.02
CA GLN A 152 3.34 13.40 12.67
C GLN A 152 4.43 13.93 11.74
N GLN A 153 4.88 13.10 10.81
CA GLN A 153 5.85 13.46 9.78
C GLN A 153 5.32 13.01 8.43
N THR A 154 5.32 13.91 7.46
CA THR A 154 5.08 13.55 6.05
C THR A 154 6.44 13.34 5.40
N LEU A 155 6.63 12.20 4.72
CA LEU A 155 7.87 11.95 3.98
C LEU A 155 7.95 12.85 2.73
N ALA A 156 9.15 12.92 2.13
CA ALA A 156 9.41 13.72 0.94
C ALA A 156 8.55 13.35 -0.29
N ASP A 157 7.93 12.16 -0.26
CA ASP A 157 6.99 11.70 -1.29
C ASP A 157 5.62 12.40 -1.24
N GLY A 158 5.35 13.21 -0.21
CA GLY A 158 4.10 13.96 -0.01
C GLY A 158 2.87 13.11 0.31
N ASN A 159 2.98 11.78 0.22
CA ASN A 159 1.88 10.84 0.29
C ASN A 159 1.94 9.96 1.53
N THR A 160 3.13 9.74 2.08
CA THR A 160 3.32 8.91 3.26
C THR A 160 3.31 9.77 4.51
N LYS A 161 2.33 9.51 5.37
CA LYS A 161 2.20 10.12 6.70
C LYS A 161 2.58 9.09 7.76
N ILE A 162 3.55 9.45 8.59
CA ILE A 162 3.97 8.71 9.77
C ILE A 162 3.35 9.41 10.97
N GLU A 163 2.60 8.68 11.78
CA GLU A 163 2.02 9.19 13.04
C GLU A 163 2.47 8.30 14.18
N TRP A 164 2.84 8.90 15.30
CA TRP A 164 3.22 8.15 16.51
C TRP A 164 2.66 8.79 17.77
N LYS A 165 2.39 7.93 18.75
CA LYS A 165 1.97 8.29 20.09
C LYS A 165 2.51 7.26 21.07
N LEU A 166 3.59 7.62 21.74
CA LEU A 166 4.29 6.80 22.72
C LEU A 166 4.14 7.44 24.09
N ARG A 167 4.09 6.61 25.13
CA ARG A 167 4.15 7.04 26.52
C ARG A 167 5.42 6.50 27.15
N LEU A 168 6.21 7.38 27.74
CA LEU A 168 7.37 7.00 28.53
C LEU A 168 6.87 6.48 29.88
N VAL A 169 7.26 5.25 30.20
CA VAL A 169 7.03 4.60 31.48
C VAL A 169 8.39 4.39 32.13
N GLY A 170 8.88 5.41 32.84
CA GLY A 170 9.97 5.26 33.79
C GLY A 170 9.43 4.98 35.19
N PRO A 171 10.25 4.52 36.16
CA PRO A 171 9.90 4.69 37.56
C PRO A 171 9.72 6.19 37.80
N MET A 172 8.55 6.60 38.27
CA MET A 172 8.40 7.96 38.79
C MET A 172 9.36 8.03 39.98
N GLU A 173 10.40 8.87 39.90
CA GLU A 173 11.09 9.28 41.12
C GLU A 173 10.01 9.85 42.05
N LYS A 174 9.73 9.13 43.14
CA LYS A 174 8.97 9.70 44.25
C LYS A 174 9.85 10.82 44.79
N LYS A 175 9.52 12.05 44.43
CA LYS A 175 9.92 13.21 45.22
C LYS A 175 9.25 13.15 46.59
#